data_AF-A0A521G943-F1
#
_entry.id   AF-A0A521G943-F1
#
_cell.length_a   1.000
_cell.length_b   1.000
_cell.length_c   1.000
_cell.angle_alpha   90.00
_cell.angle_beta   90.00
_cell.angle_gamma   90.00
#
_symmetry.space_group_name_H-M   'P 1'
#
loop_
_entity.id
_entity.type
_entity.pdbx_description
1 polymer ?
#
loop_
_entity_poly.entity_id
_entity_poly.type
_entity_poly.pdbx_seq_one_letter_code
_entity_poly.pdbx_strand_id
1 'polypeptide(L)'
;MTKLICCFLLLLTGCYANPDTFGKLDVAKWRSDRGGCYGIRATLIDDLKASQQAFKGVHVNDLGGILGRPDVNMISERNQKFYIYFLQKGIHCDDPKQKSMAPSVAFRVSAIGLITEVTYQRGTP
;
A
#
# COMPACT_ATOMS: atom_id res chain seq x y z
N MET A 1 16.16 55.91 15.27
CA MET A 1 16.74 54.58 15.50
C MET A 1 15.60 53.59 15.77
N THR A 2 14.94 53.14 14.72
CA THR A 2 13.74 52.30 14.80
C THR A 2 14.19 50.85 14.68
N LYS A 3 14.20 50.13 15.80
CA LYS A 3 14.60 48.71 15.83
C LYS A 3 13.56 47.89 15.08
N LEU A 4 13.95 47.42 13.90
CA LEU A 4 13.19 46.49 13.08
C LEU A 4 13.15 45.15 13.82
N ILE A 5 12.01 44.86 14.44
CA ILE A 5 11.74 43.59 15.12
C ILE A 5 11.61 42.51 14.04
N CYS A 6 12.69 41.77 13.84
CA CYS A 6 12.76 40.60 12.97
C CYS A 6 11.90 39.49 13.58
N CYS A 7 10.70 39.31 13.05
CA CYS A 7 9.77 38.24 13.43
C CYS A 7 10.37 36.91 12.96
N PHE A 8 11.01 36.19 13.89
CA PHE A 8 11.61 34.88 13.67
C PHE A 8 10.50 33.86 13.39
N LEU A 9 10.25 33.61 12.11
CA LEU A 9 9.31 32.61 11.61
C LEU A 9 9.91 31.21 11.83
N LEU A 10 9.55 30.56 12.94
CA LEU A 10 9.85 29.15 13.20
C LEU A 10 9.10 28.27 12.18
N LEU A 11 9.80 27.86 11.13
CA LEU A 11 9.37 26.80 10.22
C LEU A 11 9.51 25.45 10.93
N LEU A 12 8.42 24.94 11.49
CA LEU A 12 8.32 23.55 11.96
C LEU A 12 8.17 22.63 10.75
N THR A 13 9.28 22.27 10.09
CA THR A 13 9.29 21.23 9.07
C THR A 13 9.33 19.85 9.73
N GLY A 14 8.16 19.34 10.13
CA GLY A 14 8.03 17.94 10.54
C GLY A 14 7.93 17.04 9.30
N CYS A 15 9.06 16.59 8.75
CA CYS A 15 9.07 15.46 7.82
C CYS A 15 9.03 14.16 8.62
N TYR A 16 7.83 13.59 8.81
CA TYR A 16 7.71 12.22 9.30
C TYR A 16 8.02 11.27 8.14
N ALA A 17 9.23 10.71 8.11
CA ALA A 17 9.58 9.68 7.14
C ALA A 17 8.75 8.42 7.43
N ASN A 18 8.14 7.85 6.38
CA ASN A 18 7.46 6.56 6.52
C ASN A 18 8.50 5.50 6.91
N PRO A 19 8.15 4.52 7.76
CA PRO A 19 9.06 3.44 8.07
C PRO A 19 9.44 2.67 6.80
N ASP A 20 10.70 2.23 6.75
CA ASP A 20 11.25 1.40 5.67
C ASP A 20 10.86 -0.07 5.82
N THR A 21 10.38 -0.48 7.00
CA THR A 21 9.97 -1.85 7.28
C THR A 21 8.60 -1.93 7.95
N PHE A 22 7.85 -3.00 7.67
CA PHE A 22 6.65 -3.40 8.40
C PHE A 22 6.77 -4.85 8.87
N GLY A 23 7.20 -5.03 10.12
CA GLY A 23 7.72 -6.32 10.57
C GLY A 23 8.99 -6.67 9.81
N LYS A 24 9.00 -7.81 9.12
CA LYS A 24 10.12 -8.23 8.25
C LYS A 24 10.01 -7.71 6.82
N LEU A 25 8.84 -7.19 6.42
CA LEU A 25 8.62 -6.71 5.07
C LEU A 25 9.39 -5.40 4.85
N ASP A 26 10.32 -5.42 3.90
CA ASP A 26 10.96 -4.22 3.36
C ASP A 26 9.94 -3.44 2.51
N VAL A 27 9.32 -2.43 3.12
CA VAL A 27 8.27 -1.66 2.48
C VAL A 27 8.82 -0.56 1.58
N ALA A 28 10.06 -0.12 1.77
CA ALA A 28 10.72 0.76 0.82
C ALA A 28 10.89 0.03 -0.53
N LYS A 29 11.41 -1.20 -0.51
CA LYS A 29 11.56 -2.06 -1.68
C LYS A 29 10.21 -2.51 -2.25
N TRP A 30 9.20 -2.74 -1.42
CA TRP A 30 7.84 -3.00 -1.90
C TRP A 30 7.28 -1.83 -2.73
N ARG A 31 7.40 -0.60 -2.20
CA ARG A 31 6.87 0.62 -2.83
C ARG A 31 7.58 0.94 -4.15
N SER A 32 8.84 0.50 -4.34
CA SER A 32 9.58 0.73 -5.59
C SER A 32 9.05 -0.09 -6.78
N ASP A 33 8.16 -1.06 -6.56
CA ASP A 33 7.62 -1.93 -7.60
C ASP A 33 6.10 -1.84 -7.69
N ARG A 34 5.61 -0.66 -8.08
CA ARG A 34 4.19 -0.42 -8.32
C ARG A 34 3.66 -1.37 -9.38
N GLY A 35 2.53 -2.03 -9.10
CA GLY A 35 1.99 -3.09 -9.96
C GLY A 35 2.75 -4.42 -9.92
N GLY A 36 3.86 -4.56 -9.19
CA GLY A 36 4.65 -5.80 -9.25
C GLY A 36 5.29 -6.06 -10.63
N CYS A 37 5.41 -5.03 -11.47
CA CYS A 37 5.83 -5.13 -12.86
C CYS A 37 7.33 -5.40 -13.05
N TYR A 38 8.14 -5.13 -12.03
CA TYR A 38 9.59 -5.32 -12.04
C TYR A 38 10.03 -6.60 -11.31
N GLY A 39 9.08 -7.39 -10.78
CA GLY A 39 9.35 -8.66 -10.12
C GLY A 39 9.96 -8.53 -8.72
N ILE A 40 10.06 -7.33 -8.17
CA ILE A 40 10.62 -7.06 -6.85
C ILE A 40 9.64 -7.54 -5.77
N ARG A 41 8.33 -7.26 -5.90
CA ARG A 41 7.32 -7.74 -4.94
C ARG A 41 7.26 -9.25 -4.84
N ALA A 42 7.58 -9.96 -5.93
CA ALA A 42 7.65 -11.42 -5.94
C ALA A 42 8.70 -11.95 -4.95
N THR A 43 9.79 -11.19 -4.74
CA THR A 43 10.85 -11.54 -3.78
C THR A 43 10.47 -11.29 -2.32
N LEU A 44 9.35 -10.60 -2.06
CA LEU A 44 8.90 -10.17 -0.74
C LEU A 44 7.62 -10.91 -0.27
N ILE A 45 7.14 -11.90 -1.03
CA ILE A 45 5.87 -12.58 -0.75
C ILE A 45 5.88 -13.26 0.62
N ASP A 46 6.98 -13.92 0.99
CA ASP A 46 7.04 -14.65 2.26
C ASP A 46 7.08 -13.69 3.46
N ASP A 47 7.77 -12.55 3.34
CA ASP A 47 7.76 -11.50 4.36
C ASP A 47 6.39 -10.84 4.48
N LEU A 48 5.71 -10.61 3.35
CA LEU A 48 4.33 -10.10 3.34
C LEU A 48 3.36 -11.07 4.03
N LYS A 49 3.49 -12.37 3.76
CA LYS A 49 2.71 -13.43 4.43
C LYS A 49 3.00 -13.48 5.92
N ALA A 50 4.26 -13.38 6.33
CA ALA A 50 4.65 -13.33 7.73
C ALA A 50 4.03 -12.13 8.46
N SER A 51 3.86 -11.00 7.77
CA SER A 51 3.23 -9.79 8.31
C SER A 51 1.69 -9.76 8.16
N GLN A 52 1.05 -10.80 7.60
CA GLN A 52 -0.39 -10.81 7.28
C GLN A 52 -1.27 -10.49 8.48
N GLN A 53 -0.98 -11.08 9.64
CA GLN A 53 -1.79 -10.87 10.84
C GLN A 53 -1.62 -9.45 11.41
N ALA A 54 -0.43 -8.84 11.24
CA ALA A 54 -0.17 -7.47 11.69
C ALA A 54 -0.92 -6.42 10.86
N PHE A 55 -1.34 -6.75 9.62
CA PHE A 55 -2.17 -5.85 8.83
C PHE A 55 -3.62 -5.78 9.31
N LYS A 56 -4.15 -6.81 10.00
CA LYS A 56 -5.53 -6.77 10.49
C LYS A 56 -5.68 -5.68 11.55
N GLY A 57 -6.69 -4.84 11.41
CA GLY A 57 -6.92 -3.69 12.28
C GLY A 57 -6.12 -2.44 11.90
N VAL A 58 -5.18 -2.51 10.95
CA VAL A 58 -4.52 -1.31 10.40
C VAL A 58 -5.56 -0.43 9.71
N HIS A 59 -5.49 0.88 9.90
CA HIS A 59 -6.35 1.81 9.19
C HIS A 59 -5.86 1.97 7.74
N VAL A 60 -6.79 2.12 6.80
CA VAL A 60 -6.49 2.15 5.36
C VAL A 60 -5.54 3.27 4.94
N ASN A 61 -5.54 4.39 5.68
CA ASN A 61 -4.58 5.48 5.46
C ASN A 61 -3.15 5.04 5.83
N ASP A 62 -2.99 4.32 6.94
CA ASP A 62 -1.70 3.79 7.38
C ASP A 62 -1.24 2.68 6.43
N LEU A 63 -2.16 1.85 5.93
CA LEU A 63 -1.86 0.88 4.86
C LEU A 63 -1.27 1.59 3.63
N GLY A 64 -1.83 2.75 3.25
CA GLY A 64 -1.29 3.59 2.17
C GLY A 64 0.10 4.13 2.48
N GLY A 65 0.37 4.48 3.74
CA GLY A 65 1.72 4.86 4.20
C GLY A 65 2.69 3.67 4.17
N ILE A 66 2.24 2.47 4.55
CA ILE A 66 3.03 1.25 4.60
C ILE A 66 3.31 0.71 3.18
N LEU A 67 2.29 0.36 2.40
CA LEU A 67 2.44 -0.33 1.12
C LEU A 67 2.44 0.61 -0.10
N GLY A 68 2.18 1.91 0.10
CA GLY A 68 1.90 2.84 -0.98
C GLY A 68 0.46 2.71 -1.51
N ARG A 69 0.16 3.49 -2.54
CA ARG A 69 -1.16 3.48 -3.21
C ARG A 69 -1.47 2.07 -3.75
N PRO A 70 -2.68 1.54 -3.56
CA PRO A 70 -3.07 0.26 -4.14
C PRO A 70 -3.05 0.32 -5.68
N ASP A 71 -2.78 -0.82 -6.30
CA ASP A 71 -2.82 -0.94 -7.75
C ASP A 71 -4.27 -0.90 -8.25
N VAL A 72 -5.19 -1.50 -7.49
CA VAL A 72 -6.64 -1.40 -7.71
C VAL A 72 -7.34 -1.05 -6.40
N ASN A 73 -8.20 -0.04 -6.46
CA ASN A 73 -9.17 0.30 -5.41
C ASN A 73 -10.56 0.00 -5.97
N MET A 74 -11.25 -1.00 -5.42
CA MET A 74 -12.55 -1.43 -5.92
C MET A 74 -13.56 -1.62 -4.81
N ILE A 75 -14.83 -1.54 -5.21
CA ILE A 75 -15.98 -1.96 -4.43
C ILE A 75 -16.58 -3.14 -5.19
N SER A 76 -16.66 -4.31 -4.56
CA SER A 76 -17.26 -5.49 -5.19
C SER A 76 -18.79 -5.38 -5.27
N GLU A 77 -19.43 -6.29 -6.01
CA GLU A 77 -20.89 -6.36 -6.16
C GLU A 77 -21.64 -6.47 -4.82
N ARG A 78 -20.97 -6.98 -3.77
CA ARG A 78 -21.52 -7.09 -2.41
C ARG A 78 -21.18 -5.90 -1.51
N ASN A 79 -20.87 -4.74 -2.10
CA ASN A 79 -20.48 -3.51 -1.41
C ASN A 79 -19.27 -3.67 -0.47
N GLN A 80 -18.34 -4.57 -0.81
CA GLN A 80 -17.11 -4.76 -0.04
C GLN A 80 -15.98 -3.96 -0.69
N LYS A 81 -15.28 -3.16 0.11
CA LYS A 81 -14.14 -2.35 -0.36
C LYS A 81 -12.85 -3.16 -0.28
N PHE A 82 -12.08 -3.16 -1.37
CA PHE A 82 -10.80 -3.85 -1.47
C PHE A 82 -9.70 -2.93 -1.98
N TYR A 83 -8.53 -3.01 -1.34
CA TYR A 83 -7.27 -2.47 -1.83
C TYR A 83 -6.42 -3.64 -2.29
N ILE A 84 -6.05 -3.65 -3.57
CA ILE A 84 -5.40 -4.79 -4.20
C ILE A 84 -4.03 -4.38 -4.70
N TYR A 85 -3.06 -5.26 -4.49
CA TYR A 85 -1.70 -5.14 -4.97
C TYR A 85 -1.32 -6.38 -5.77
N PHE A 86 -0.81 -6.21 -6.97
CA PHE A 86 -0.26 -7.30 -7.76
C PHE A 86 1.13 -7.67 -7.22
N LEU A 87 1.38 -8.98 -7.13
CA LEU A 87 2.61 -9.55 -6.56
C LEU A 87 3.63 -9.91 -7.65
N GLN A 88 3.18 -10.02 -8.90
CA GLN A 88 3.98 -10.42 -10.05
C GLN A 88 3.50 -9.70 -11.31
N LYS A 89 4.38 -9.61 -12.31
CA LYS A 89 4.05 -9.07 -13.63
C LYS A 89 2.88 -9.84 -14.26
N GLY A 90 1.97 -9.09 -14.87
CA GLY A 90 0.94 -9.64 -15.75
C GLY A 90 0.45 -8.57 -16.73
N ILE A 91 -0.63 -8.89 -17.45
CA ILE A 91 -1.14 -8.03 -18.54
C ILE A 91 -1.45 -6.59 -18.11
N HIS A 92 -1.77 -6.34 -16.82
CA HIS A 92 -2.02 -4.99 -16.31
C HIS A 92 -0.80 -4.06 -16.38
N CYS A 93 0.42 -4.60 -16.45
CA CYS A 93 1.64 -3.82 -16.60
C CYS A 93 1.80 -3.25 -18.02
N ASP A 94 1.29 -3.96 -19.02
CA ASP A 94 1.43 -3.61 -20.43
C ASP A 94 0.14 -2.95 -20.98
N ASP A 95 -1.03 -3.43 -20.54
CA ASP A 95 -2.35 -2.87 -20.84
C ASP A 95 -3.24 -2.79 -19.58
N PRO A 96 -3.30 -1.61 -18.92
CA PRO A 96 -4.10 -1.40 -17.71
C PRO A 96 -5.61 -1.59 -17.89
N LYS A 97 -6.13 -1.62 -19.13
CA LYS A 97 -7.56 -1.82 -19.40
C LYS A 97 -7.95 -3.30 -19.34
N GLN A 98 -6.99 -4.21 -19.49
CA GLN A 98 -7.26 -5.63 -19.46
C GLN A 98 -7.28 -6.18 -18.03
N LYS A 99 -8.27 -7.02 -17.74
CA LYS A 99 -8.37 -7.70 -16.45
C LYS A 99 -7.20 -8.67 -16.32
N SER A 100 -6.34 -8.42 -15.34
CA SER A 100 -5.20 -9.30 -15.07
C SER A 100 -5.57 -10.44 -14.13
N MET A 101 -5.01 -11.61 -14.41
CA MET A 101 -5.05 -12.80 -13.54
C MET A 101 -3.72 -13.03 -12.80
N ALA A 102 -2.84 -12.03 -12.77
CA ALA A 102 -1.58 -12.12 -12.04
C ALA A 102 -1.84 -12.38 -10.54
N PRO A 103 -0.95 -13.13 -9.86
CA PRO A 103 -1.01 -13.28 -8.42
C PRO A 103 -1.10 -11.91 -7.72
N SER A 104 -2.01 -11.80 -6.77
CA SER A 104 -2.31 -10.56 -6.06
C SER A 104 -2.64 -10.83 -4.61
N VAL A 105 -2.59 -9.75 -3.82
CA VAL A 105 -3.11 -9.71 -2.45
C VAL A 105 -4.23 -8.67 -2.37
N ALA A 106 -5.36 -9.06 -1.78
CA ALA A 106 -6.52 -8.22 -1.56
C ALA A 106 -6.68 -7.93 -0.06
N PHE A 107 -6.69 -6.64 0.29
CA PHE A 107 -6.98 -6.15 1.64
C PHE A 107 -8.43 -5.71 1.70
N ARG A 108 -9.27 -6.44 2.45
CA ARG A 108 -10.68 -6.07 2.66
C ARG A 108 -10.78 -5.00 3.73
N VAL A 109 -11.37 -3.86 3.37
CA VAL A 109 -11.54 -2.71 4.24
C VAL A 109 -12.97 -2.68 4.80
N SER A 110 -13.10 -2.48 6.10
CA SER A 110 -14.40 -2.28 6.76
C SER A 110 -14.99 -0.91 6.43
N ALA A 111 -16.26 -0.71 6.79
CA ALA A 111 -16.94 0.58 6.62
C ALA A 111 -16.25 1.73 7.38
N ILE A 112 -15.54 1.43 8.47
CA ILE A 112 -14.79 2.40 9.28
C ILE A 112 -13.30 2.48 8.89
N GLY A 113 -12.90 1.90 7.76
CA GLY A 113 -11.55 2.05 7.23
C GLY A 113 -10.51 1.08 7.80
N LEU A 114 -10.90 0.02 8.51
CA LEU A 114 -9.96 -0.96 9.07
C LEU A 114 -9.78 -2.16 8.15
N ILE A 115 -8.56 -2.70 8.06
CA ILE A 115 -8.32 -3.97 7.37
C ILE A 115 -8.91 -5.12 8.20
N THR A 116 -9.79 -5.89 7.59
CA THR A 116 -10.48 -7.03 8.24
C THR A 116 -9.98 -8.37 7.74
N GLU A 117 -9.51 -8.41 6.49
CA GLU A 117 -9.07 -9.63 5.82
C GLU A 117 -7.95 -9.32 4.85
N VAL A 118 -7.06 -10.29 4.67
CA VAL A 118 -5.96 -10.26 3.72
C VAL A 118 -5.97 -11.59 2.98
N THR A 119 -6.21 -11.56 1.68
CA THR A 119 -6.43 -12.76 0.87
C THR A 119 -5.49 -12.79 -0.32
N TYR A 120 -4.83 -13.93 -0.53
CA TYR A 120 -3.96 -14.17 -1.68
C TYR A 120 -4.74 -14.90 -2.76
N GLN A 121 -4.65 -14.38 -3.98
CA GLN A 121 -5.51 -14.83 -5.08
C GLN A 121 -4.88 -14.54 -6.44
N ARG A 122 -5.64 -14.77 -7.51
CA ARG A 122 -5.30 -14.37 -8.88
C ARG A 122 -6.25 -13.28 -9.34
N GLY A 123 -5.71 -12.14 -9.75
CA GLY A 123 -6.49 -11.00 -10.22
C GLY A 123 -7.25 -10.27 -9.10
N THR A 124 -8.43 -9.75 -9.41
CA THR A 124 -9.29 -9.03 -8.45
C THR A 124 -10.40 -9.93 -7.93
N PRO A 125 -10.89 -9.75 -6.68
CA PRO A 125 -12.04 -10.49 -6.16
C PRO A 125 -13.31 -10.25 -6.97
#